data_AF-A0A350IXQ1-F1
#
_entry.id   AF-A0A350IXQ1-F1
#
_cell.length_a   1.000
_cell.length_b   1.000
_cell.length_c   1.000
_cell.angle_alpha   90.00
_cell.angle_beta   90.00
_cell.angle_gamma   90.00
#
_symmetry.space_group_name_H-M   'P 1'
#
loop_
_entity.id
_entity.type
_entity.pdbx_description
1 polymer ?
#
loop_
_entity_poly.entity_id
_entity_poly.type
_entity_poly.pdbx_seq_one_letter_code
_entity_poly.pdbx_strand_id
1 'polypeptide(L)'
;MDKKKTGSETVQKAEKAGFSMTYHQVLLVVELFFCMRNALNLITSFMNPAGTDRTVDQIFYVVMFVLALISVIWHDRKAGVISLHVFIVLELAWTCFIYMVAGYRGLDVPDLNEKMFSWTLGSMAWFVPTFLYYRKRWRFLK
;
A
#
# COMPACT_ATOMS: atom_id res chain seq x y z
N MET A 1 -24.84 13.33 11.31
CA MET A 1 -23.99 12.17 11.61
C MET A 1 -22.54 12.61 11.69
N ASP A 2 -22.03 12.67 12.91
CA ASP A 2 -20.78 13.30 13.36
C ASP A 2 -19.53 12.44 13.00
N LYS A 3 -19.16 12.33 11.72
CA LYS A 3 -17.92 11.61 11.31
C LYS A 3 -16.62 12.39 11.60
N LYS A 4 -16.68 13.71 11.84
CA LYS A 4 -15.49 14.56 12.05
C LYS A 4 -14.85 14.49 13.45
N LYS A 5 -15.55 13.97 14.48
CA LYS A 5 -15.03 13.96 15.87
C LYS A 5 -14.05 12.81 16.16
N THR A 6 -14.08 11.72 15.40
CA THR A 6 -13.38 10.48 15.80
C THR A 6 -11.88 10.46 15.49
N GLY A 7 -11.43 11.04 14.36
CA GLY A 7 -9.99 11.18 14.07
C GLY A 7 -9.29 12.12 15.06
N SER A 8 -9.98 13.20 15.46
CA SER A 8 -9.51 14.19 16.44
C SER A 8 -9.19 13.57 17.81
N GLU A 9 -9.99 12.64 18.32
CA GLU A 9 -9.75 12.01 19.63
C GLU A 9 -8.50 11.12 19.67
N THR A 10 -8.28 10.33 18.61
CA THR A 10 -7.10 9.45 18.49
C THR A 10 -5.82 10.26 18.32
N VAL A 11 -5.88 11.31 17.50
CA VAL A 11 -4.78 12.26 17.31
C VAL A 11 -4.48 12.98 18.62
N GLN A 12 -5.47 13.53 19.30
CA GLN A 12 -5.28 14.21 20.59
C GLN A 12 -4.76 13.28 21.70
N LYS A 13 -5.18 12.01 21.74
CA LYS A 13 -4.65 11.03 22.72
C LYS A 13 -3.18 10.69 22.47
N ALA A 14 -2.77 10.55 21.22
CA ALA A 14 -1.39 10.25 20.87
C ALA A 14 -0.46 11.48 20.98
N GLU A 15 -0.95 12.69 20.71
CA GLU A 15 -0.23 13.94 21.02
C GLU A 15 -0.04 14.14 22.53
N LYS A 16 -1.08 13.88 23.33
CA LYS A 16 -0.98 13.89 24.81
C LYS A 16 0.00 12.85 25.36
N ALA A 17 0.28 11.79 24.61
CA ALA A 17 1.28 10.78 24.94
C ALA A 17 2.68 11.08 24.35
N GLY A 18 2.89 12.26 23.75
CA GLY A 18 4.18 12.73 23.26
C GLY A 18 4.60 12.17 21.90
N PHE A 19 3.70 11.53 21.15
CA PHE A 19 4.05 11.01 19.82
C PHE A 19 3.90 12.09 18.74
N SER A 20 4.98 12.40 18.02
CA SER A 20 4.93 13.31 16.87
C SER A 20 3.92 12.85 15.81
N MET A 21 3.10 13.80 15.33
CA MET A 21 2.08 13.59 14.29
C MET A 21 2.60 13.76 12.87
N THR A 22 3.81 14.30 12.69
CA THR A 22 4.42 14.52 11.38
C THR A 22 4.50 13.22 10.59
N TYR A 23 4.92 12.12 11.23
CA TYR A 23 4.99 10.82 10.57
C TYR A 23 3.61 10.23 10.24
N HIS A 24 2.57 10.53 11.05
CA HIS A 24 1.18 10.12 10.75
C HIS A 24 0.68 10.76 9.45
N GLN A 25 0.93 12.06 9.31
CA GLN A 25 0.55 12.81 8.10
C GLN A 25 1.33 12.34 6.88
N VAL A 26 2.63 12.05 7.04
CA VAL A 26 3.45 11.45 5.98
C VAL A 26 2.89 10.09 5.55
N LEU A 27 2.49 9.24 6.49
CA LEU A 27 1.87 7.95 6.17
C LEU A 27 0.58 8.13 5.36
N LEU A 28 -0.29 9.06 5.75
CA LEU A 28 -1.51 9.34 4.99
C LEU A 28 -1.20 9.78 3.54
N VAL A 29 -0.19 10.62 3.34
CA VAL A 29 0.24 11.04 1.99
C VAL A 29 0.78 9.85 1.18
N VAL A 30 1.55 8.97 1.83
CA VAL A 30 2.07 7.75 1.19
C VAL A 30 0.94 6.78 0.82
N GLU A 31 -0.05 6.59 1.69
CA GLU A 31 -1.23 5.77 1.41
C GLU A 31 -2.05 6.31 0.24
N LEU A 32 -2.25 7.63 0.20
CA LEU A 32 -2.90 8.31 -0.93
C LEU A 32 -2.13 8.10 -2.25
N PHE A 33 -0.80 8.19 -2.20
CA PHE A 33 0.06 7.91 -3.33
C PHE A 33 -0.10 6.45 -3.82
N PHE A 34 -0.11 5.47 -2.91
CA PHE A 34 -0.37 4.07 -3.28
C PHE A 34 -1.76 3.85 -3.88
N CYS A 35 -2.78 4.49 -3.32
CA CYS A 35 -4.14 4.41 -3.85
C CYS A 35 -4.21 4.97 -5.27
N MET A 36 -3.59 6.13 -5.53
CA MET A 36 -3.54 6.75 -6.85
C MET A 36 -2.75 5.90 -7.85
N ARG A 37 -1.61 5.35 -7.44
CA ARG A 37 -0.80 4.47 -8.28
C ARG A 37 -1.56 3.22 -8.71
N ASN A 38 -2.28 2.57 -7.80
CA ASN A 38 -3.07 1.39 -8.13
C ASN A 38 -4.27 1.72 -9.02
N ALA A 39 -4.88 2.90 -8.86
CA ALA A 39 -5.90 3.38 -9.80
C ALA A 39 -5.33 3.54 -11.22
N LEU A 40 -4.13 4.10 -11.36
CA LEU A 40 -3.45 4.23 -12.65
C LEU A 40 -3.08 2.87 -13.25
N ASN A 41 -2.55 1.94 -12.46
CA ASN A 41 -2.27 0.57 -12.92
C ASN A 41 -3.53 -0.14 -13.41
N LEU A 42 -4.64 0.04 -12.70
CA LEU A 42 -5.93 -0.51 -13.11
C LEU A 42 -6.39 0.10 -14.45
N ILE A 43 -6.36 1.43 -14.60
CA ILE A 43 -6.76 2.11 -15.85
C ILE A 43 -5.88 1.69 -17.02
N THR A 44 -4.55 1.71 -16.84
CA THR A 44 -3.58 1.34 -17.90
C THR A 44 -3.72 -0.13 -18.30
N SER A 45 -4.12 -1.02 -17.39
CA SER A 45 -4.40 -2.41 -17.75
C SER A 45 -5.52 -2.57 -18.78
N PHE A 46 -6.50 -1.65 -18.81
CA PHE A 46 -7.58 -1.67 -19.81
C PHE A 46 -7.16 -1.09 -21.17
N MET A 47 -6.07 -0.31 -21.21
CA MET A 47 -5.56 0.31 -22.43
C MET A 47 -4.67 -0.65 -23.25
N ASN A 48 -4.18 -1.74 -22.65
CA ASN A 48 -3.40 -2.75 -23.35
C ASN A 48 -4.28 -3.78 -24.09
N PRO A 49 -3.83 -4.27 -25.27
CA PRO A 49 -4.56 -5.25 -26.07
C PRO A 49 -4.87 -6.52 -25.27
N ALA A 50 -6.06 -7.08 -25.50
CA ALA A 50 -6.63 -8.13 -24.65
C ALA A 50 -5.91 -9.47 -24.80
N GLY A 51 -5.50 -10.05 -23.66
CA GLY A 51 -4.99 -11.42 -23.53
C GLY A 51 -5.35 -11.99 -22.16
N THR A 52 -5.29 -13.32 -21.99
CA THR A 52 -5.70 -14.03 -20.77
C THR A 52 -4.90 -13.59 -19.53
N ASP A 53 -3.63 -13.23 -19.71
CA ASP A 53 -2.76 -12.69 -18.65
C ASP A 53 -3.29 -11.34 -18.11
N ARG A 54 -3.98 -10.54 -18.94
CA ARG A 54 -4.55 -9.24 -18.57
C ARG A 54 -5.64 -9.36 -17.50
N THR A 55 -6.45 -10.40 -17.56
CA THR A 55 -7.57 -10.59 -16.61
C THR A 55 -7.05 -10.92 -15.22
N VAL A 56 -5.98 -11.70 -15.11
CA VAL A 56 -5.34 -12.00 -13.82
C VAL A 56 -4.77 -10.72 -13.22
N ASP A 57 -4.00 -9.96 -13.99
CA ASP A 57 -3.44 -8.67 -13.57
C ASP A 57 -4.52 -7.70 -13.07
N GLN A 58 -5.63 -7.60 -13.79
CA GLN A 58 -6.77 -6.75 -13.43
C GLN A 58 -7.37 -7.11 -12.08
N ILE A 59 -7.58 -8.41 -11.80
CA ILE A 59 -8.10 -8.85 -10.50
C ILE A 59 -7.15 -8.42 -9.38
N PHE A 60 -5.85 -8.63 -9.56
CA PHE A 60 -4.85 -8.22 -8.57
C PHE A 60 -4.82 -6.69 -8.37
N TYR A 61 -4.89 -5.90 -9.45
CA TYR A 61 -4.96 -4.43 -9.34
C TYR A 61 -6.23 -3.95 -8.65
N VAL A 62 -7.39 -4.58 -8.89
CA VAL A 62 -8.64 -4.27 -8.16
C VAL A 62 -8.50 -4.57 -6.67
N VAL A 63 -7.99 -5.75 -6.31
CA VAL A 63 -7.77 -6.14 -4.90
C VAL A 63 -6.81 -5.17 -4.22
N MET A 64 -5.67 -4.86 -4.86
CA MET A 64 -4.69 -3.91 -4.35
C MET A 64 -5.27 -2.50 -4.18
N PHE A 65 -6.07 -2.04 -5.14
CA PHE A 65 -6.75 -0.74 -5.06
C PHE A 65 -7.73 -0.69 -3.89
N VAL A 66 -8.54 -1.73 -3.69
CA VAL A 66 -9.49 -1.82 -2.57
C VAL A 66 -8.76 -1.81 -1.23
N LEU A 67 -7.66 -2.56 -1.10
CA LEU A 67 -6.86 -2.57 0.13
C LEU A 67 -6.24 -1.20 0.43
N ALA A 68 -5.69 -0.52 -0.59
CA ALA A 68 -5.15 0.82 -0.44
C ALA A 68 -6.25 1.84 -0.06
N LEU A 69 -7.43 1.74 -0.68
CA LEU A 69 -8.57 2.61 -0.37
C LEU A 69 -9.09 2.41 1.06
N ILE A 70 -9.19 1.15 1.49
CA ILE A 70 -9.55 0.78 2.87
C ILE A 70 -8.52 1.36 3.87
N SER A 71 -7.23 1.28 3.55
CA SER A 71 -6.16 1.88 4.35
C SER A 71 -6.41 3.38 4.55
N VAL A 72 -6.62 4.13 3.47
CA VAL A 72 -6.85 5.57 3.51
C VAL A 72 -8.12 5.93 4.30
N ILE A 73 -9.24 5.24 4.02
CA ILE A 73 -10.54 5.53 4.68
C ILE A 73 -10.48 5.23 6.19
N TRP A 74 -9.75 4.20 6.57
CA TRP A 74 -9.62 3.74 7.96
C TRP A 74 -8.20 3.94 8.52
N HIS A 75 -7.52 5.00 8.08
CA HIS A 75 -6.13 5.31 8.45
C HIS A 75 -5.90 5.38 9.97
N ASP A 76 -6.89 5.86 10.72
CA ASP A 76 -6.85 5.97 12.19
C ASP A 76 -7.32 4.69 12.92
N ARG A 77 -7.61 3.60 12.21
CA ARG A 77 -8.15 2.36 12.79
C ARG A 77 -7.24 1.17 12.51
N LYS A 78 -7.32 0.15 13.35
CA LYS A 78 -6.56 -1.10 13.17
C LYS A 78 -6.82 -1.73 11.80
N ALA A 79 -8.06 -1.68 11.33
CA ALA A 79 -8.44 -2.22 10.03
C ALA A 79 -7.68 -1.57 8.87
N GLY A 80 -7.47 -0.24 8.90
CA GLY A 80 -6.70 0.45 7.87
C GLY A 80 -5.22 0.06 7.92
N VAL A 81 -4.64 0.01 9.13
CA VAL A 81 -3.25 -0.44 9.31
C VAL A 81 -3.03 -1.86 8.82
N ILE A 82 -3.94 -2.79 9.15
CA ILE A 82 -3.86 -4.17 8.67
C ILE A 82 -3.97 -4.20 7.15
N SER A 83 -4.91 -3.44 6.58
CA SER A 83 -5.09 -3.32 5.13
C SER A 83 -3.83 -2.82 4.44
N LEU A 84 -3.12 -1.84 5.01
CA LEU A 84 -1.84 -1.33 4.50
C LEU A 84 -0.76 -2.42 4.49
N HIS A 85 -0.62 -3.16 5.59
CA HIS A 85 0.41 -4.20 5.68
C HIS A 85 0.12 -5.35 4.72
N VAL A 86 -1.14 -5.78 4.61
CA VAL A 86 -1.57 -6.79 3.64
C VAL A 86 -1.33 -6.28 2.22
N PHE A 87 -1.64 -5.01 1.93
CA PHE A 87 -1.35 -4.37 0.64
C PHE A 87 0.13 -4.45 0.28
N ILE A 88 1.04 -4.01 1.17
CA ILE A 88 2.49 -4.01 0.89
C ILE A 88 3.02 -5.43 0.65
N VAL A 89 2.56 -6.41 1.43
CA VAL A 89 2.97 -7.82 1.26
C VAL A 89 2.46 -8.38 -0.07
N LEU A 90 1.19 -8.13 -0.40
CA LEU A 90 0.56 -8.62 -1.62
C LEU A 90 1.15 -7.98 -2.87
N GLU A 91 1.48 -6.69 -2.80
CA GLU A 91 2.20 -5.96 -3.84
C GLU A 91 3.58 -6.57 -4.10
N LEU A 92 4.37 -6.82 -3.06
CA LEU A 92 5.68 -7.47 -3.19
C LEU A 92 5.56 -8.87 -3.79
N ALA A 93 4.62 -9.67 -3.30
CA ALA A 93 4.37 -11.01 -3.83
C ALA A 93 3.98 -10.98 -5.31
N TRP A 94 3.14 -10.01 -5.70
CA TRP A 94 2.71 -9.82 -7.08
C TRP A 94 3.85 -9.38 -7.99
N THR A 95 4.71 -8.45 -7.55
CA THR A 95 5.92 -8.04 -8.28
C THR A 95 6.86 -9.23 -8.50
N CYS A 96 7.10 -10.04 -7.46
CA CYS A 96 7.89 -11.26 -7.58
C CYS A 96 7.27 -12.27 -8.58
N PHE A 97 5.94 -12.41 -8.59
CA PHE A 97 5.25 -13.31 -9.51
C PHE A 97 5.39 -12.84 -10.97
N ILE A 98 5.15 -11.56 -11.25
CA ILE A 98 5.37 -10.97 -12.58
C ILE A 98 6.80 -11.22 -13.05
N TYR A 99 7.77 -11.03 -12.16
CA TYR A 99 9.18 -11.26 -12.44
C TYR A 99 9.46 -12.72 -12.83
N MET A 100 8.98 -13.68 -12.03
CA MET A 100 9.17 -15.11 -12.32
C MET A 100 8.55 -15.50 -13.67
N VAL A 101 7.37 -14.98 -13.99
CA VAL A 101 6.69 -15.26 -15.26
C VAL A 101 7.44 -14.63 -16.44
N ALA A 102 7.93 -13.39 -16.29
CA ALA A 102 8.73 -12.72 -17.33
C ALA A 102 10.04 -13.48 -17.62
N GLY A 103 10.74 -13.92 -16.57
CA GLY A 103 11.94 -14.73 -16.67
C GLY A 103 11.69 -16.10 -17.33
N TYR A 104 10.59 -16.77 -16.96
CA TYR A 104 10.20 -18.05 -17.57
C TYR A 104 9.85 -17.94 -19.05
N ARG A 105 9.22 -16.84 -19.48
CA ARG A 105 8.86 -16.59 -20.89
C ARG A 105 10.00 -16.01 -21.73
N GLY A 106 11.19 -15.81 -21.16
CA GLY A 106 12.34 -15.24 -21.88
C GLY A 106 12.12 -13.80 -22.35
N LEU A 107 11.23 -13.05 -21.68
CA LEU A 107 11.04 -11.63 -21.95
C LEU A 107 12.22 -10.86 -21.36
N ASP A 108 13.16 -10.47 -22.23
CA ASP A 108 14.32 -9.69 -21.83
C ASP A 108 13.89 -8.24 -21.60
N VAL A 109 13.52 -7.94 -20.36
CA VAL A 109 13.20 -6.58 -19.92
C VAL A 109 14.48 -6.02 -19.29
N PRO A 110 15.21 -5.11 -19.97
CA PRO A 110 16.61 -4.78 -19.64
C PRO A 110 16.86 -4.25 -18.22
N ASP A 111 15.81 -3.81 -17.51
CA ASP A 111 15.90 -3.25 -16.16
C ASP A 111 15.09 -4.04 -15.11
N LEU A 112 14.65 -5.26 -15.42
CA LEU A 112 13.70 -5.98 -14.54
C LEU A 112 14.28 -6.25 -13.15
N ASN A 113 15.58 -6.59 -13.09
CA ASN A 113 16.32 -6.83 -11.85
C ASN A 113 16.50 -5.57 -11.01
N GLU A 114 16.91 -4.47 -11.64
CA GLU A 114 17.15 -3.20 -10.97
C GLU A 114 15.84 -2.59 -10.45
N LYS A 115 14.77 -2.67 -11.27
CA LYS A 115 13.42 -2.27 -10.85
C LYS A 115 12.90 -3.14 -9.71
N MET A 116 13.07 -4.45 -9.75
CA MET A 116 12.65 -5.35 -8.67
C MET A 116 13.42 -5.05 -7.37
N PHE A 117 14.74 -4.89 -7.45
CA PHE A 117 15.57 -4.59 -6.29
C PHE A 117 15.22 -3.22 -5.69
N SER A 118 15.14 -2.18 -6.52
CA SER A 118 14.74 -0.83 -6.09
C SER A 118 13.35 -0.82 -5.46
N TRP A 119 12.40 -1.57 -6.02
CA TRP A 119 11.04 -1.64 -5.50
C TRP A 119 10.98 -2.41 -4.18
N THR A 120 11.67 -3.56 -4.09
CA THR A 120 11.75 -4.35 -2.86
C THR A 120 12.40 -3.56 -1.73
N LEU A 121 13.52 -2.88 -2.02
CA LEU A 121 14.22 -2.04 -1.07
C LEU A 121 13.35 -0.85 -0.64
N GLY A 122 12.66 -0.21 -1.59
CA GLY A 122 11.73 0.88 -1.33
C GLY A 122 10.56 0.46 -0.45
N SER A 123 9.91 -0.67 -0.76
CA SER A 123 8.83 -1.23 0.04
C SER A 123 9.30 -1.61 1.45
N MET A 124 10.50 -2.18 1.61
CA MET A 124 11.09 -2.47 2.93
C MET A 124 11.41 -1.20 3.72
N ALA A 125 11.97 -0.18 3.06
CA ALA A 125 12.30 1.11 3.67
C ALA A 125 11.05 1.84 4.19
N TRP A 126 9.87 1.57 3.62
CA TRP A 126 8.59 2.07 4.11
C TRP A 126 7.92 1.13 5.11
N PHE A 127 8.00 -0.18 4.92
CA PHE A 127 7.35 -1.16 5.78
C PHE A 127 7.90 -1.15 7.20
N VAL A 128 9.22 -1.13 7.39
CA VAL A 128 9.84 -1.23 8.72
C VAL A 128 9.50 -0.01 9.61
N PRO A 129 9.66 1.25 9.15
CA PRO A 129 9.28 2.41 9.95
C PRO A 129 7.77 2.47 10.23
N THR A 130 6.95 2.09 9.26
CA THR A 130 5.48 2.04 9.40
C THR A 130 5.06 1.02 10.46
N PHE A 131 5.66 -0.17 10.44
CA PHE A 131 5.42 -1.21 11.43
C PHE A 131 5.84 -0.76 12.83
N LEU A 132 7.04 -0.19 12.98
CA LEU A 132 7.53 0.31 14.28
C LEU A 132 6.65 1.44 14.83
N TYR A 133 6.18 2.33 13.95
CA TYR A 133 5.27 3.41 14.29
C TYR A 133 3.93 2.87 14.81
N TYR A 134 3.28 1.98 14.07
CA TYR A 134 1.99 1.43 14.47
C TYR A 134 2.09 0.45 15.64
N ARG A 135 3.22 -0.26 15.82
CA ARG A 135 3.46 -1.07 17.01
C ARG A 135 3.41 -0.23 18.30
N LYS A 136 3.99 0.97 18.28
CA LYS A 136 3.95 1.90 19.41
C LYS A 136 2.55 2.48 19.64
N ARG A 137 1.78 2.70 18.56
CA ARG A 137 0.44 3.32 18.62
C ARG A 137 -0.73 2.34 18.65
N TRP A 138 -0.47 1.03 18.56
CA TRP A 138 -1.49 -0.01 18.39
C TRP A 138 -2.61 0.01 19.44
N ARG A 139 -2.25 0.33 20.69
CA ARG A 139 -3.20 0.40 21.82
C ARG A 139 -4.15 1.59 21.73
N PHE A 140 -3.80 2.63 20.98
CA PHE A 140 -4.59 3.85 20.84
C PHE A 140 -5.52 3.81 19.61
N LEU A 141 -5.24 2.94 18.64
CA LEU A 141 -6.08 2.74 17.47
C LEU A 141 -7.40 2.06 17.87
N LYS A 142 -8.52 2.61 17.38
CA LYS A 142 -9.85 1.99 17.51
C LYS A 142 -9.93 0.73 16.65
#